data_AF-A0A1F9FXV8-F1
#
_entry.id   AF-A0A1F9FXV8-F1
#
_cell.length_a   1.000
_cell.length_b   1.000
_cell.length_c   1.000
_cell.angle_alpha   90.00
_cell.angle_beta   90.00
_cell.angle_gamma   90.00
#
_symmetry.space_group_name_H-M   'P 1'
#
loop_
_entity.id
_entity.type
_entity.pdbx_description
1 polymer ?
#
loop_
_entity_poly.entity_id
_entity_poly.type
_entity_poly.pdbx_seq_one_letter_code
_entity_poly.pdbx_strand_id
1 'polypeptide(L)'
;MILQTSKGKSQFAPLAFSSWHVTRRQMLRVKLYSLLLSFVTFFLPSLSLYALSEEGYKKLHVFTTTLHYIEENYVEETDEKELLEGAIRGMMSTLDPHSVYMAPEIYRELKVDTRGRFDGIGIEVAIRDGMLTVVAPIKGSPAEQKGMKAGDRILKIDGEATKNLPFMEAVRKMRGKRGSTVALTLERPDTKERYDVSLVRQLINVPSVKAELLEDRFGYFNISSFQQGTAKKLHKFIEQYSKKKPLEGIILDLRRNPGGLLEEGVAVSDLFLKQGVIVTTESRGVEIDRREAKNDGDEPVTPLIVLIDAGSASASEIVAGALQDHKRAVLLGMQSFGKGSVQTVVDLDDGSGLKLTVARYFTPNRKPIQAHGITPDIIVPAKITESEKKRAQVREKDLSGHLKGEGEDVLTAEQPATDYQKHMAIHHLKSWGLFQDTGSK
;
A
#
# COMPACT_ATOMS: atom_id res chain seq x y z
N MET A 1 -31.46 94.33 46.58
CA MET A 1 -31.44 94.63 48.02
C MET A 1 -31.21 93.29 48.73
N ILE A 2 -29.97 92.88 48.97
CA ILE A 2 -29.13 93.19 50.15
C ILE A 2 -29.73 92.61 51.47
N LEU A 3 -28.89 91.77 52.09
CA LEU A 3 -28.76 91.32 53.48
C LEU A 3 -29.62 90.13 53.96
N GLN A 4 -29.02 88.99 54.33
CA GLN A 4 -28.19 88.66 55.52
C GLN A 4 -29.05 88.38 56.77
N THR A 5 -29.05 87.15 57.27
CA THR A 5 -28.35 86.75 58.52
C THR A 5 -28.80 85.38 59.08
N SER A 6 -27.78 84.62 59.51
CA SER A 6 -27.69 83.85 60.76
C SER A 6 -28.43 82.50 60.98
N LYS A 7 -27.60 81.45 60.90
CA LYS A 7 -27.39 80.34 61.87
C LYS A 7 -28.50 79.31 62.12
N GLY A 8 -28.16 78.06 61.79
CA GLY A 8 -28.62 76.84 62.46
C GLY A 8 -27.66 75.69 62.17
N LYS A 9 -26.92 75.22 63.17
CA LYS A 9 -26.03 74.04 63.10
C LYS A 9 -26.89 72.77 63.15
N SER A 10 -26.64 71.82 62.25
CA SER A 10 -26.98 70.40 62.44
C SER A 10 -25.78 69.54 62.03
N GLN A 11 -25.51 68.54 62.85
CA GLN A 11 -24.34 67.67 62.79
C GLN A 11 -24.50 66.63 61.68
N PHE A 12 -23.50 66.48 60.81
CA PHE A 12 -23.27 65.26 60.05
C PHE A 12 -21.77 64.92 60.12
N ALA A 13 -21.46 63.75 60.67
CA ALA A 13 -20.13 63.19 60.72
C ALA A 13 -19.70 62.69 59.32
N PRO A 14 -18.45 62.92 58.88
CA PRO A 14 -17.98 62.35 57.61
C PRO A 14 -17.65 60.86 57.76
N LEU A 15 -18.28 60.04 56.92
CA LEU A 15 -17.91 58.64 56.70
C LEU A 15 -16.51 58.58 56.06
N ALA A 16 -15.58 57.92 56.74
CA ALA A 16 -14.21 57.72 56.27
C ALA A 16 -14.19 56.79 55.05
N PHE A 17 -13.62 57.25 53.94
CA PHE A 17 -13.27 56.40 52.81
C PHE A 17 -12.16 55.43 53.25
N SER A 18 -12.49 54.14 53.35
CA SER A 18 -11.49 53.09 53.56
C SER A 18 -10.73 52.87 52.25
N SER A 19 -9.45 53.20 52.26
CA SER A 19 -8.52 52.83 51.20
C SER A 19 -8.47 51.30 51.10
N TRP A 20 -8.97 50.75 50.00
CA TRP A 20 -8.76 49.34 49.65
C TRP A 20 -7.27 49.15 49.38
N HIS A 21 -6.51 48.82 50.43
CA HIS A 21 -5.14 48.34 50.30
C HIS A 21 -5.19 46.94 49.70
N VAL A 22 -5.15 46.85 48.36
CA VAL A 22 -4.91 45.58 47.69
C VAL A 22 -3.53 45.10 48.13
N THR A 23 -3.52 44.11 49.01
CA THR A 23 -2.27 43.59 49.56
C THR A 23 -1.43 42.99 48.42
N ARG A 24 -0.11 43.08 48.54
CA ARG A 24 0.82 42.53 47.53
C ARG A 24 0.50 41.07 47.18
N ARG A 25 -0.01 40.29 48.15
CA ARG A 25 -0.50 38.91 47.98
C ARG A 25 -1.74 38.79 47.08
N GLN A 26 -2.70 39.71 47.15
CA GLN A 26 -3.87 39.72 46.27
C GLN A 26 -3.49 40.08 44.83
N MET A 27 -2.60 41.06 44.63
CA MET A 27 -2.05 41.36 43.30
C MET A 27 -1.24 40.19 42.72
N LEU A 28 -0.48 39.47 43.56
CA LEU A 28 0.24 38.26 43.15
C LEU A 28 -0.71 37.14 42.71
N ARG A 29 -1.84 36.94 43.40
CA ARG A 29 -2.86 35.95 43.01
C ARG A 29 -3.53 36.33 41.68
N VAL A 30 -3.93 37.59 41.50
CA VAL A 30 -4.54 38.05 40.24
C VAL A 30 -3.55 37.91 39.08
N LYS A 31 -2.28 38.29 39.28
CA LYS A 31 -1.23 38.08 38.27
C LYS A 31 -0.99 36.61 37.98
N LEU A 32 -1.01 35.74 38.99
CA LEU A 32 -0.84 34.30 38.80
C LEU A 32 -2.01 33.72 37.99
N TYR A 33 -3.26 34.09 38.31
CA TYR A 33 -4.43 33.65 37.55
C TYR A 33 -4.43 34.17 36.12
N SER A 34 -4.05 35.42 35.89
CA SER A 34 -3.95 35.98 34.53
C SER A 34 -2.83 35.31 33.72
N LEU A 35 -1.71 34.96 34.37
CA LEU A 35 -0.59 34.26 33.73
C LEU A 35 -0.93 32.80 33.45
N LEU A 36 -1.73 32.15 34.31
CA LEU A 36 -2.23 30.79 34.10
C LEU A 36 -3.25 30.77 32.96
N LEU A 37 -4.14 31.75 32.90
CA LEU A 37 -5.12 31.90 31.81
C LEU A 37 -4.44 32.21 30.47
N SER A 38 -3.42 33.08 30.47
CA SER A 38 -2.63 33.35 29.25
C SER A 38 -1.75 32.16 28.87
N PHE A 39 -1.29 31.36 29.83
CA PHE A 39 -0.55 30.13 29.55
C PHE A 39 -1.48 29.08 28.92
N VAL A 40 -2.71 28.93 29.41
CA VAL A 40 -3.72 28.03 28.80
C VAL A 40 -4.07 28.48 27.37
N THR A 41 -4.24 29.78 27.11
CA THR A 41 -4.57 30.26 25.75
C THR A 41 -3.38 30.26 24.78
N PHE A 42 -2.14 30.34 25.28
CA PHE A 42 -0.93 30.37 24.45
C PHE A 42 -0.26 28.99 24.29
N PHE A 43 -0.49 28.05 25.23
CA PHE A 43 0.05 26.68 25.24
C PHE A 43 -1.02 25.58 25.08
N LEU A 44 -2.24 25.92 24.69
CA LEU A 44 -3.10 25.00 23.92
C LEU A 44 -2.72 25.15 22.45
N PRO A 45 -1.66 24.50 21.93
CA PRO A 45 -1.45 24.46 20.50
C PRO A 45 -2.69 23.80 19.91
N SER A 46 -3.38 24.50 19.03
CA SER A 46 -4.20 23.92 17.95
C SER A 46 -4.71 22.50 18.24
N LEU A 47 -5.56 22.33 19.26
CA LEU A 47 -6.51 21.23 19.17
C LEU A 47 -7.37 21.63 17.98
N SER A 48 -7.20 20.94 16.87
CA SER A 48 -8.19 20.94 15.80
C SER A 48 -9.47 20.42 16.43
N LEU A 49 -10.25 21.32 17.04
CA LEU A 49 -11.60 21.03 17.46
C LEU A 49 -12.35 20.82 16.15
N TYR A 50 -12.58 19.56 15.78
CA TYR A 50 -13.43 19.20 14.65
C TYR A 50 -14.88 19.51 15.06
N ALA A 51 -15.22 20.80 15.06
CA ALA A 51 -16.59 21.24 15.28
C ALA A 51 -17.37 20.91 14.00
N LEU A 52 -18.28 19.95 14.11
CA LEU A 52 -19.25 19.67 13.05
C LEU A 52 -20.14 20.90 12.86
N SER A 53 -20.66 21.11 11.66
CA SER A 53 -21.72 22.10 11.43
C SER A 53 -22.98 21.72 12.23
N GLU A 54 -23.91 22.65 12.44
CA GLU A 54 -25.21 22.35 13.08
C GLU A 54 -25.94 21.19 12.36
N GLU A 55 -25.84 21.15 11.03
CA GLU A 55 -26.33 20.03 10.22
C GLU A 55 -25.55 18.73 10.48
N GLY A 56 -24.22 18.82 10.66
CA GLY A 56 -23.37 17.69 11.03
C GLY A 56 -23.74 17.11 12.39
N TYR A 57 -24.06 17.94 13.39
CA TYR A 57 -24.57 17.50 14.69
C TYR A 57 -25.93 16.80 14.58
N LYS A 58 -26.85 17.31 13.74
CA LYS A 58 -28.14 16.64 13.49
C LYS A 58 -27.93 15.25 12.86
N LYS A 59 -27.02 15.13 11.89
CA LYS A 59 -26.69 13.84 11.25
C LYS A 59 -26.01 12.87 12.24
N LEU A 60 -25.10 13.36 13.07
CA LEU A 60 -24.47 12.55 14.11
C LEU A 60 -25.50 12.06 15.13
N HIS A 61 -26.45 12.92 15.53
CA HIS A 61 -27.54 12.54 16.42
C HIS A 61 -28.43 11.45 15.80
N VAL A 62 -28.75 11.54 14.51
CA VAL A 62 -29.49 10.46 13.82
C VAL A 62 -28.70 9.16 13.85
N PHE A 63 -27.39 9.21 13.58
CA PHE A 63 -26.52 8.04 13.63
C PHE A 63 -26.51 7.39 15.02
N THR A 64 -26.23 8.15 16.07
CA THR A 64 -26.17 7.62 17.45
C THR A 64 -27.53 7.14 17.95
N THR A 65 -28.62 7.84 17.59
CA THR A 65 -29.99 7.39 17.91
C THR A 65 -30.32 6.07 17.23
N THR A 66 -29.88 5.90 15.98
CA THR A 66 -30.12 4.65 15.23
C THR A 66 -29.32 3.50 15.83
N LEU A 67 -28.04 3.71 16.14
CA LEU A 67 -27.20 2.70 16.80
C LEU A 67 -27.82 2.25 18.12
N HIS A 68 -28.19 3.20 18.98
CA HIS A 68 -28.80 2.91 20.27
C HIS A 68 -30.16 2.20 20.14
N TYR A 69 -31.00 2.60 19.19
CA TYR A 69 -32.29 1.94 18.97
C TYR A 69 -32.11 0.48 18.52
N ILE A 70 -31.09 0.18 17.70
CA ILE A 70 -30.76 -1.20 17.31
C ILE A 70 -30.33 -2.01 18.54
N GLU A 71 -29.40 -1.49 19.36
CA GLU A 71 -28.91 -2.19 20.55
C GLU A 71 -30.03 -2.54 21.54
N GLU A 72 -30.99 -1.64 21.74
CA GLU A 72 -32.08 -1.82 22.71
C GLU A 72 -33.26 -2.65 22.17
N ASN A 73 -33.50 -2.65 20.85
CA ASN A 73 -34.75 -3.16 20.27
C ASN A 73 -34.56 -4.28 19.23
N TYR A 74 -33.33 -4.62 18.83
CA TYR A 74 -33.11 -5.76 17.97
C TYR A 74 -33.52 -7.05 18.68
N VAL A 75 -34.07 -8.01 17.93
CA VAL A 75 -34.69 -9.23 18.48
C VAL A 75 -33.67 -10.18 19.12
N GLU A 76 -32.38 -10.00 18.82
CA GLU A 76 -31.24 -10.75 19.37
C GLU A 76 -30.21 -9.80 19.99
N GLU A 77 -29.33 -10.33 20.84
CA GLU A 77 -28.22 -9.56 21.41
C GLU A 77 -27.23 -9.15 20.30
N THR A 78 -26.84 -7.87 20.28
CA THR A 78 -25.93 -7.31 19.28
C THR A 78 -24.54 -7.04 19.85
N ASP A 79 -23.50 -7.27 19.04
CA ASP A 79 -22.14 -6.82 19.34
C ASP A 79 -21.94 -5.38 18.81
N GLU A 80 -21.79 -4.41 19.73
CA GLU A 80 -21.54 -3.00 19.41
C GLU A 80 -20.34 -2.82 18.47
N LYS A 81 -19.27 -3.61 18.65
CA LYS A 81 -18.07 -3.55 17.81
C LYS A 81 -18.41 -3.94 16.38
N GLU A 82 -19.19 -5.01 16.18
CA GLU A 82 -19.59 -5.44 14.84
C GLU A 82 -20.48 -4.41 14.14
N LEU A 83 -21.39 -3.76 14.89
CA LEU A 83 -22.25 -2.69 14.39
C LEU A 83 -21.42 -1.47 13.94
N LEU A 84 -20.49 -1.01 14.78
CA LEU A 84 -19.62 0.12 14.47
C LEU A 84 -18.68 -0.17 13.29
N GLU A 85 -18.05 -1.34 13.26
CA GLU A 85 -17.25 -1.75 12.11
C GLU A 85 -18.10 -1.87 10.83
N GLY A 86 -19.32 -2.39 10.95
CA GLY A 86 -20.29 -2.45 9.86
C GLY A 86 -20.64 -1.07 9.30
N ALA A 87 -20.89 -0.10 10.19
CA ALA A 87 -21.15 1.28 9.81
C ALA A 87 -19.95 1.92 9.10
N ILE A 88 -18.74 1.74 9.62
CA ILE A 88 -17.51 2.24 8.98
C ILE A 88 -17.34 1.61 7.60
N ARG A 89 -17.47 0.28 7.48
CA ARG A 89 -17.40 -0.42 6.18
C ARG A 89 -18.46 0.11 5.20
N GLY A 90 -19.67 0.40 5.69
CA GLY A 90 -20.73 1.03 4.91
C GLY A 90 -20.39 2.43 4.42
N MET A 91 -19.75 3.28 5.25
CA MET A 91 -19.25 4.58 4.80
C MET A 91 -18.19 4.43 3.72
N MET A 92 -17.22 3.54 3.93
CA MET A 92 -16.10 3.33 3.01
C MET A 92 -16.57 2.84 1.63
N SER A 93 -17.60 1.99 1.57
CA SER A 93 -18.13 1.46 0.31
C SER A 93 -18.76 2.53 -0.59
N THR A 94 -19.07 3.72 -0.06
CA THR A 94 -19.59 4.85 -0.84
C THR A 94 -18.52 5.65 -1.58
N LEU A 95 -17.24 5.42 -1.28
CA LEU A 95 -16.13 6.21 -1.80
C LEU A 95 -15.58 5.65 -3.11
N ASP A 96 -14.80 4.58 -3.02
CA ASP A 96 -14.11 3.93 -4.14
C ASP A 96 -13.69 2.50 -3.71
N PRO A 97 -13.37 1.59 -4.65
CA PRO A 97 -13.05 0.18 -4.34
C PRO A 97 -11.69 -0.03 -3.64
N HIS A 98 -10.87 1.02 -3.52
CA HIS A 98 -9.54 0.97 -2.90
C HIS A 98 -9.53 1.57 -1.50
N SER A 99 -10.54 2.36 -1.13
CA SER A 99 -10.74 2.93 0.18
C SER A 99 -11.41 1.91 1.11
N VAL A 100 -10.69 1.43 2.12
CA VAL A 100 -11.17 0.37 3.02
C VAL A 100 -10.78 0.61 4.48
N TYR A 101 -11.69 0.25 5.38
CA TYR A 101 -11.38 0.03 6.78
C TYR A 101 -10.91 -1.42 6.97
N MET A 102 -9.82 -1.60 7.69
CA MET A 102 -9.23 -2.90 7.97
C MET A 102 -9.18 -3.10 9.47
N ALA A 103 -9.93 -4.09 9.95
CA ALA A 103 -9.80 -4.57 11.32
C ALA A 103 -8.33 -4.91 11.65
N PRO A 104 -7.92 -4.87 12.93
CA PRO A 104 -6.52 -5.02 13.33
C PRO A 104 -5.79 -6.23 12.73
N GLU A 105 -6.49 -7.35 12.55
CA GLU A 105 -5.98 -8.57 11.96
C GLU A 105 -5.63 -8.39 10.49
N ILE A 106 -6.56 -7.85 9.70
CA ILE A 106 -6.38 -7.59 8.26
C ILE A 106 -5.30 -6.53 8.07
N TYR A 107 -5.29 -5.51 8.93
CA TYR A 107 -4.30 -4.46 8.83
C TYR A 107 -2.88 -4.95 9.12
N ARG A 108 -2.73 -5.88 10.08
CA ARG A 108 -1.45 -6.54 10.36
C ARG A 108 -0.94 -7.34 9.15
N GLU A 109 -1.84 -7.99 8.40
CA GLU A 109 -1.49 -8.70 7.17
C GLU A 109 -0.98 -7.74 6.08
N LEU A 110 -1.65 -6.60 5.87
CA LEU A 110 -1.18 -5.58 4.92
C LEU A 110 0.25 -5.10 5.26
N LYS A 111 0.55 -4.91 6.55
CA LYS A 111 1.90 -4.53 7.00
C LYS A 111 2.94 -5.62 6.73
N VAL A 112 2.56 -6.89 6.81
CA VAL A 112 3.43 -8.02 6.48
C VAL A 112 3.76 -8.03 4.98
N ASP A 113 2.74 -7.88 4.15
CA ASP A 113 2.88 -7.93 2.69
C ASP A 113 3.79 -6.80 2.17
N THR A 114 3.59 -5.58 2.68
CA THR A 114 4.40 -4.39 2.31
C THR A 114 5.84 -4.46 2.79
N ARG A 115 6.10 -5.08 3.94
CA ARG A 115 7.46 -5.31 4.46
C ARG A 115 8.17 -6.47 3.77
N GLY A 116 7.42 -7.38 3.14
CA GLY A 116 7.94 -8.61 2.55
C GLY A 116 8.52 -9.59 3.56
N ARG A 117 8.20 -9.43 4.84
CA ARG A 117 8.80 -10.17 5.95
C ARG A 117 7.81 -10.44 7.06
N PHE A 118 7.82 -11.67 7.58
CA PHE A 118 6.97 -12.09 8.69
C PHE A 118 7.59 -13.20 9.52
N ASP A 119 7.13 -13.34 10.77
CA ASP A 119 7.49 -14.48 11.62
C ASP A 119 6.59 -15.68 11.30
N GLY A 120 7.19 -16.79 10.89
CA GLY A 120 6.47 -18.01 10.53
C GLY A 120 7.37 -19.15 10.06
N ILE A 121 6.78 -20.12 9.37
CA ILE A 121 7.45 -21.34 8.89
C ILE A 121 7.84 -21.31 7.41
N GLY A 122 7.43 -20.26 6.69
CA GLY A 122 7.81 -19.96 5.31
C GLY A 122 7.31 -20.97 4.29
N ILE A 123 5.98 -21.07 4.19
CA ILE A 123 5.26 -21.79 3.13
C ILE A 123 4.23 -20.88 2.50
N GLU A 124 4.01 -21.05 1.21
CA GLU A 124 2.83 -20.56 0.51
C GLU A 124 1.77 -21.65 0.51
N VAL A 125 0.54 -21.30 0.88
CA VAL A 125 -0.57 -22.25 1.00
C VAL A 125 -1.80 -21.74 0.26
N ALA A 126 -2.59 -22.67 -0.26
CA ALA A 126 -3.89 -22.38 -0.87
C ALA A 126 -4.86 -23.52 -0.56
N ILE A 127 -6.16 -23.24 -0.70
CA ILE A 127 -7.15 -24.31 -0.72
C ILE A 127 -7.18 -24.90 -2.13
N ARG A 128 -6.88 -26.19 -2.26
CA ARG A 128 -7.01 -26.97 -3.50
C ARG A 128 -7.86 -28.20 -3.21
N ASP A 129 -8.89 -28.42 -4.03
CA ASP A 129 -9.85 -29.52 -3.84
C ASP A 129 -10.45 -29.57 -2.42
N GLY A 130 -10.72 -28.39 -1.84
CA GLY A 130 -11.26 -28.25 -0.48
C GLY A 130 -10.25 -28.52 0.64
N MET A 131 -8.97 -28.73 0.34
CA MET A 131 -7.93 -29.06 1.32
C MET A 131 -6.84 -27.97 1.36
N LEU A 132 -6.37 -27.66 2.58
CA LEU A 132 -5.22 -26.78 2.76
C LEU A 132 -3.96 -27.45 2.20
N THR A 133 -3.37 -26.84 1.17
CA THR A 133 -2.32 -27.44 0.36
C THR A 133 -1.14 -26.49 0.23
N VAL A 134 0.07 -27.02 0.35
CA VAL A 134 1.32 -26.29 0.11
C VAL A 134 1.44 -26.00 -1.38
N VAL A 135 1.46 -24.72 -1.74
CA VAL A 135 1.77 -24.28 -3.10
C VAL A 135 3.27 -24.42 -3.34
N ALA A 136 4.08 -23.85 -2.44
CA ALA A 136 5.54 -23.99 -2.45
C ALA A 136 6.13 -23.65 -1.07
N PRO A 137 7.17 -24.36 -0.61
CA PRO A 137 8.03 -23.86 0.45
C PRO A 137 8.81 -22.63 -0.03
N ILE A 138 9.04 -21.67 0.86
CA ILE A 138 9.90 -20.52 0.59
C ILE A 138 11.37 -20.95 0.73
N LYS A 139 12.22 -20.57 -0.22
CA LYS A 139 13.65 -20.91 -0.20
C LYS A 139 14.34 -20.44 1.08
N GLY A 140 15.10 -21.33 1.71
CA GLY A 140 15.80 -21.10 2.98
C GLY A 140 14.90 -21.12 4.22
N SER A 141 13.61 -21.43 4.09
CA SER A 141 12.67 -21.46 5.21
C SER A 141 12.79 -22.74 6.05
N PRO A 142 12.26 -22.76 7.29
CA PRO A 142 12.17 -23.98 8.09
C PRO A 142 11.41 -25.10 7.36
N ALA A 143 10.36 -24.74 6.62
CA ALA A 143 9.58 -25.71 5.86
C ALA A 143 10.35 -26.37 4.72
N GLU A 144 11.12 -25.59 3.95
CA GLU A 144 11.99 -26.16 2.90
C GLU A 144 13.04 -27.10 3.53
N GLN A 145 13.66 -26.67 4.63
CA GLN A 145 14.66 -27.47 5.35
C GLN A 145 14.10 -28.78 5.92
N LYS A 146 12.81 -28.83 6.24
CA LYS A 146 12.10 -30.05 6.67
C LYS A 146 11.55 -30.88 5.51
N GLY A 147 11.91 -30.57 4.27
CA GLY A 147 11.58 -31.39 3.11
C GLY A 147 10.11 -31.34 2.69
N MET A 148 9.39 -30.29 3.09
CA MET A 148 8.06 -30.00 2.55
C MET A 148 8.18 -29.71 1.04
N LYS A 149 7.16 -30.07 0.27
CA LYS A 149 7.12 -29.96 -1.19
C LYS A 149 5.80 -29.35 -1.63
N ALA A 150 5.82 -28.80 -2.85
CA ALA A 150 4.60 -28.39 -3.53
C ALA A 150 3.63 -29.59 -3.63
N GLY A 151 2.35 -29.35 -3.31
CA GLY A 151 1.31 -30.36 -3.32
C GLY A 151 1.08 -31.09 -2.00
N ASP A 152 1.99 -30.98 -1.01
CA ASP A 152 1.75 -31.59 0.31
C ASP A 152 0.47 -30.99 0.95
N ARG A 153 -0.40 -31.84 1.47
CA ARG A 153 -1.68 -31.46 2.10
C ARG A 153 -1.49 -31.35 3.61
N ILE A 154 -1.84 -30.21 4.18
CA ILE A 154 -1.78 -29.98 5.63
C ILE A 154 -3.05 -30.51 6.26
N LEU A 155 -2.98 -31.66 6.93
CA LEU A 155 -4.12 -32.31 7.58
C LEU A 155 -4.39 -31.77 8.98
N LYS A 156 -3.33 -31.45 9.73
CA LYS A 156 -3.43 -30.92 11.09
C LYS A 156 -2.40 -29.82 11.37
N ILE A 157 -2.75 -28.91 12.26
CA ILE A 157 -1.87 -27.88 12.83
C ILE A 157 -2.00 -27.98 14.36
N ASP A 158 -0.89 -28.26 15.06
CA ASP A 158 -0.85 -28.49 16.51
C ASP A 158 -1.89 -29.52 16.99
N GLY A 159 -2.09 -30.58 16.20
CA GLY A 159 -3.04 -31.67 16.48
C GLY A 159 -4.48 -31.41 16.06
N GLU A 160 -4.84 -30.17 15.71
CA GLU A 160 -6.17 -29.79 15.26
C GLU A 160 -6.36 -29.98 13.76
N ALA A 161 -7.49 -30.54 13.33
CA ALA A 161 -7.76 -30.84 11.92
C ALA A 161 -8.05 -29.58 11.10
N THR A 162 -7.48 -29.50 9.90
CA THR A 162 -7.65 -28.35 8.99
C THR A 162 -8.94 -28.38 8.16
N LYS A 163 -9.64 -29.53 8.09
CA LYS A 163 -10.75 -29.79 7.15
C LYS A 163 -11.92 -28.81 7.25
N ASN A 164 -12.11 -28.15 8.39
CA ASN A 164 -13.15 -27.13 8.61
C ASN A 164 -12.58 -25.82 9.16
N LEU A 165 -11.26 -25.68 9.17
CA LEU A 165 -10.61 -24.51 9.76
C LEU A 165 -10.68 -23.35 8.75
N PRO A 166 -11.19 -22.17 9.13
CA PRO A 166 -11.14 -21.00 8.26
C PRO A 166 -9.72 -20.74 7.76
N PHE A 167 -9.56 -20.44 6.47
CA PHE A 167 -8.24 -20.30 5.84
C PHE A 167 -7.31 -19.33 6.60
N MET A 168 -7.84 -18.17 6.99
CA MET A 168 -7.09 -17.17 7.75
C MET A 168 -6.71 -17.65 9.14
N GLU A 169 -7.54 -18.48 9.76
CA GLU A 169 -7.21 -19.07 11.05
C GLU A 169 -6.08 -20.10 10.92
N ALA A 170 -6.09 -20.93 9.88
CA ALA A 170 -4.99 -21.84 9.58
C ALA A 170 -3.66 -21.09 9.38
N VAL A 171 -3.69 -19.99 8.61
CA VAL A 171 -2.52 -19.12 8.43
C VAL A 171 -2.04 -18.54 9.77
N ARG A 172 -2.96 -18.07 10.62
CA ARG A 172 -2.63 -17.56 11.97
C ARG A 172 -1.97 -18.61 12.85
N LYS A 173 -2.46 -19.86 12.85
CA LYS A 173 -1.86 -20.95 13.64
C LYS A 173 -0.47 -21.32 13.14
N MET A 174 -0.20 -21.26 11.83
CA MET A 174 1.13 -21.51 11.29
C MET A 174 2.11 -20.36 11.54
N ARG A 175 1.60 -19.13 11.64
CA ARG A 175 2.35 -17.96 12.12
C ARG A 175 2.42 -17.95 13.64
N GLY A 176 3.24 -17.04 14.19
CA GLY A 176 3.41 -16.92 15.62
C GLY A 176 4.76 -16.32 15.97
N LYS A 177 5.00 -16.16 17.28
CA LYS A 177 6.23 -15.55 17.80
C LYS A 177 7.46 -16.31 17.29
N ARG A 178 8.44 -15.59 16.75
CA ARG A 178 9.76 -16.15 16.40
C ARG A 178 10.35 -16.97 17.56
N GLY A 179 10.91 -18.12 17.22
CA GLY A 179 11.48 -19.10 18.16
C GLY A 179 10.46 -20.07 18.76
N SER A 180 9.15 -19.83 18.61
CA SER A 180 8.13 -20.81 18.98
C SER A 180 8.02 -21.93 17.94
N THR A 181 7.42 -23.04 18.32
CA THR A 181 7.28 -24.23 17.46
C THR A 181 5.84 -24.44 17.03
N VAL A 182 5.64 -25.03 15.84
CA VAL A 182 4.36 -25.54 15.35
C VAL A 182 4.55 -26.96 14.83
N ALA A 183 3.61 -27.83 15.15
CA ALA A 183 3.55 -29.20 14.62
C ALA A 183 2.54 -29.27 13.47
N LEU A 184 2.96 -29.79 12.32
CA LEU A 184 2.07 -30.05 11.18
C LEU A 184 2.02 -31.55 10.91
N THR A 185 0.81 -32.07 10.65
CA THR A 185 0.63 -33.39 10.04
C THR A 185 0.33 -33.20 8.56
N LEU A 186 1.16 -33.78 7.70
CA LEU A 186 1.10 -33.62 6.24
C LEU A 186 0.74 -34.94 5.58
N GLU A 187 0.14 -34.87 4.39
CA GLU A 187 -0.05 -35.99 3.48
C GLU A 187 0.52 -35.64 2.11
N ARG A 188 1.43 -36.45 1.59
CA ARG A 188 1.99 -36.29 0.25
C ARG A 188 1.09 -37.03 -0.75
N PRO A 189 0.41 -36.34 -1.68
CA PRO A 189 -0.59 -36.98 -2.53
C PRO A 189 -0.05 -38.11 -3.41
N ASP A 190 1.15 -37.94 -3.95
CA ASP A 190 1.78 -38.87 -4.90
C ASP A 190 2.12 -40.21 -4.25
N THR A 191 2.56 -40.19 -3.00
CA THR A 191 2.98 -41.39 -2.26
C THR A 191 1.94 -41.87 -1.25
N LYS A 192 0.92 -41.04 -0.97
CA LYS A 192 -0.05 -41.20 0.14
C LYS A 192 0.60 -41.31 1.52
N GLU A 193 1.86 -40.91 1.62
CA GLU A 193 2.62 -40.92 2.86
C GLU A 193 2.12 -39.82 3.80
N ARG A 194 1.92 -40.17 5.06
CA ARG A 194 1.62 -39.21 6.13
C ARG A 194 2.81 -39.08 7.05
N TYR A 195 3.17 -37.84 7.35
CA TYR A 195 4.32 -37.56 8.20
C TYR A 195 4.08 -36.28 9.02
N ASP A 196 4.66 -36.26 10.21
CA ASP A 196 4.61 -35.13 11.10
C ASP A 196 5.91 -34.33 11.00
N VAL A 197 5.79 -33.01 11.00
CA VAL A 197 6.94 -32.10 11.05
C VAL A 197 6.77 -31.09 12.16
N SER A 198 7.83 -30.92 12.95
CA SER A 198 7.93 -29.87 13.94
C SER A 198 8.83 -28.76 13.41
N LEU A 199 8.28 -27.55 13.32
CA LEU A 199 8.89 -26.40 12.67
C LEU A 199 9.06 -25.26 13.67
N VAL A 200 10.27 -24.72 13.74
CA VAL A 200 10.56 -23.53 14.55
C VAL A 200 10.27 -22.29 13.70
N ARG A 201 9.42 -21.40 14.20
CA ARG A 201 9.07 -20.14 13.53
C ARG A 201 10.28 -19.21 13.51
N GLN A 202 10.58 -18.64 12.36
CA GLN A 202 11.65 -17.66 12.18
C GLN A 202 11.20 -16.49 11.33
N LEU A 203 12.05 -15.48 11.19
CA LEU A 203 11.82 -14.40 10.25
C LEU A 203 11.95 -14.93 8.82
N ILE A 204 10.84 -14.92 8.08
CA ILE A 204 10.75 -15.33 6.69
C ILE A 204 10.86 -14.10 5.81
N ASN A 205 11.69 -14.17 4.78
CA ASN A 205 11.81 -13.14 3.76
C ASN A 205 11.18 -13.65 2.47
N VAL A 206 10.18 -12.93 1.95
CA VAL A 206 9.64 -13.19 0.61
C VAL A 206 10.42 -12.30 -0.37
N PRO A 207 11.14 -12.86 -1.34
CA PRO A 207 11.88 -12.05 -2.30
C PRO A 207 10.91 -11.34 -3.24
N SER A 208 10.93 -10.00 -3.23
CA SER A 208 10.18 -9.16 -4.18
C SER A 208 10.79 -9.13 -5.59
N VAL A 209 12.08 -9.47 -5.72
CA VAL A 209 12.84 -9.45 -6.97
C VAL A 209 13.43 -10.83 -7.22
N LYS A 210 13.11 -11.43 -8.36
CA LYS A 210 13.83 -12.58 -8.92
C LYS A 210 14.75 -12.07 -10.01
N ALA A 211 16.02 -12.50 -9.97
CA ALA A 211 17.04 -12.08 -10.91
C ALA A 211 17.68 -13.30 -11.57
N GLU A 212 17.91 -13.22 -12.87
CA GLU A 212 18.65 -14.21 -13.65
C GLU A 212 19.45 -13.53 -14.76
N LEU A 213 20.49 -14.21 -15.23
CA LEU A 213 21.26 -13.79 -16.40
C LEU A 213 20.82 -14.66 -17.58
N LEU A 214 20.31 -14.02 -18.63
CA LEU A 214 19.87 -14.68 -19.85
C LEU A 214 21.00 -14.64 -20.87
N GLU A 215 21.34 -15.81 -21.42
CA GLU A 215 22.40 -15.99 -22.41
C GLU A 215 23.75 -15.38 -21.98
N ASP A 216 24.00 -15.35 -20.67
CA ASP A 216 25.19 -14.78 -20.03
C ASP A 216 25.47 -13.29 -20.34
N ARG A 217 24.48 -12.55 -20.85
CA ARG A 217 24.66 -11.16 -21.31
C ARG A 217 23.49 -10.21 -21.04
N PHE A 218 22.28 -10.72 -20.81
CA PHE A 218 21.10 -9.89 -20.53
C PHE A 218 20.62 -10.09 -19.10
N GLY A 219 20.41 -9.00 -18.36
CA GLY A 219 19.85 -9.06 -17.01
C GLY A 219 18.32 -9.18 -17.08
N TYR A 220 17.74 -10.23 -16.51
CA TYR A 220 16.30 -10.32 -16.34
C TYR A 220 15.94 -10.18 -14.87
N PHE A 221 15.07 -9.22 -14.58
CA PHE A 221 14.61 -8.91 -13.23
C PHE A 221 13.08 -8.91 -13.20
N ASN A 222 12.50 -9.89 -12.51
CA ASN A 222 11.06 -9.93 -12.28
C ASN A 222 10.76 -9.35 -10.89
N ILE A 223 10.00 -8.25 -10.86
CA ILE A 223 9.48 -7.67 -9.63
C ILE A 223 8.05 -8.15 -9.44
N SER A 224 7.79 -8.92 -8.39
CA SER A 224 6.45 -9.45 -8.11
C SER A 224 5.59 -8.48 -7.29
N SER A 225 6.21 -7.60 -6.50
CA SER A 225 5.56 -6.52 -5.76
C SER A 225 6.59 -5.50 -5.26
N PHE A 226 6.20 -4.23 -5.14
CA PHE A 226 7.03 -3.16 -4.61
C PHE A 226 7.00 -3.14 -3.08
N GLN A 227 7.83 -3.98 -2.47
CA GLN A 227 8.02 -4.07 -1.03
C GLN A 227 9.19 -3.22 -0.55
N GLN A 228 9.28 -2.97 0.75
CA GLN A 228 10.42 -2.23 1.32
C GLN A 228 11.78 -2.88 0.93
N GLY A 229 12.66 -2.08 0.32
CA GLY A 229 13.99 -2.47 -0.13
C GLY A 229 14.03 -3.19 -1.48
N THR A 230 12.95 -3.12 -2.28
CA THR A 230 12.89 -3.70 -3.64
C THR A 230 13.88 -3.00 -4.56
N ALA A 231 13.91 -1.66 -4.57
CA ALA A 231 14.85 -0.90 -5.38
C ALA A 231 16.31 -1.26 -5.02
N LYS A 232 16.61 -1.31 -3.71
CA LYS A 232 17.94 -1.68 -3.21
C LYS A 232 18.37 -3.09 -3.64
N LYS A 233 17.44 -4.06 -3.65
CA LYS A 233 17.73 -5.43 -4.11
C LYS A 233 17.97 -5.47 -5.61
N LEU A 234 17.15 -4.78 -6.39
CA LEU A 234 17.30 -4.67 -7.84
C LEU A 234 18.66 -4.07 -8.20
N HIS A 235 19.00 -2.92 -7.62
CA HIS A 235 20.29 -2.27 -7.81
C HIS A 235 21.46 -3.21 -7.52
N LYS A 236 21.44 -3.94 -6.40
CA LYS A 236 22.47 -4.94 -6.07
C LYS A 236 22.60 -6.05 -7.12
N PHE A 237 21.50 -6.55 -7.66
CA PHE A 237 21.57 -7.57 -8.71
C PHE A 237 22.14 -7.01 -10.02
N ILE A 238 21.77 -5.78 -10.39
CA ILE A 238 22.33 -5.08 -11.54
C ILE A 238 23.85 -4.92 -11.37
N GLU A 239 24.31 -4.40 -10.23
CA GLU A 239 25.74 -4.27 -9.93
C GLU A 239 26.47 -5.62 -9.97
N GLN A 240 25.89 -6.65 -9.34
CA GLN A 240 26.50 -7.97 -9.26
C GLN A 240 26.72 -8.58 -10.63
N TYR A 241 25.75 -8.46 -11.55
CA TYR A 241 25.87 -9.00 -12.89
C TYR A 241 26.80 -8.15 -13.76
N SER A 242 26.70 -6.82 -13.68
CA SER A 242 27.57 -5.90 -14.42
C SER A 242 29.05 -6.00 -14.03
N LYS A 243 29.37 -6.38 -12.78
CA LYS A 243 30.76 -6.60 -12.32
C LYS A 243 31.44 -7.78 -12.99
N LYS A 244 30.69 -8.81 -13.41
CA LYS A 244 31.26 -9.99 -14.09
C LYS A 244 31.54 -9.68 -15.55
N LYS A 245 30.55 -9.09 -16.21
CA LYS A 245 30.60 -8.63 -17.60
C LYS A 245 29.56 -7.51 -17.73
N PRO A 246 29.86 -6.40 -18.43
CA PRO A 246 28.84 -5.40 -18.74
C PRO A 246 27.61 -6.07 -19.35
N LEU A 247 26.43 -5.75 -18.80
CA LEU A 247 25.18 -6.22 -19.38
C LEU A 247 25.01 -5.59 -20.77
N GLU A 248 24.51 -6.37 -21.72
CA GLU A 248 24.23 -5.87 -23.07
C GLU A 248 22.76 -5.41 -23.22
N GLY A 249 21.96 -5.60 -22.16
CA GLY A 249 20.56 -5.19 -22.09
C GLY A 249 19.89 -5.69 -20.81
N ILE A 250 18.77 -5.06 -20.45
CA ILE A 250 17.98 -5.38 -19.26
C ILE A 250 16.52 -5.62 -19.66
N ILE A 251 15.92 -6.66 -19.09
CA ILE A 251 14.47 -6.92 -19.12
C ILE A 251 13.94 -6.76 -17.69
N LEU A 252 13.08 -5.76 -17.49
CA LEU A 252 12.36 -5.54 -16.24
C LEU A 252 10.93 -6.08 -16.39
N ASP A 253 10.64 -7.22 -15.77
CA ASP A 253 9.33 -7.87 -15.85
C ASP A 253 8.41 -7.44 -14.71
N LEU A 254 7.41 -6.62 -15.04
CA LEU A 254 6.36 -6.13 -14.14
C LEU A 254 5.01 -6.81 -14.40
N ARG A 255 4.95 -7.88 -15.22
CA ARG A 255 3.72 -8.63 -15.47
C ARG A 255 3.19 -9.25 -14.18
N ARG A 256 1.87 -9.18 -13.98
CA ARG A 256 1.17 -9.67 -12.78
C ARG A 256 1.62 -9.02 -11.47
N ASN A 257 2.27 -7.86 -11.53
CA ASN A 257 2.69 -7.09 -10.36
C ASN A 257 1.62 -6.03 -10.01
N PRO A 258 0.85 -6.22 -8.92
CA PRO A 258 -0.24 -5.32 -8.53
C PRO A 258 0.24 -3.98 -7.95
N GLY A 259 1.55 -3.74 -7.93
CA GLY A 259 2.18 -2.57 -7.35
C GLY A 259 2.74 -2.83 -5.96
N GLY A 260 2.52 -1.89 -5.04
CA GLY A 260 3.06 -1.90 -3.70
C GLY A 260 3.31 -0.47 -3.21
N LEU A 261 4.39 -0.27 -2.48
CA LEU A 261 4.79 1.05 -1.98
C LEU A 261 5.14 1.99 -3.14
N LEU A 262 4.56 3.19 -3.13
CA LEU A 262 4.80 4.22 -4.14
C LEU A 262 6.28 4.61 -4.16
N GLU A 263 6.88 4.78 -2.99
CA GLU A 263 8.27 5.17 -2.80
C GLU A 263 9.23 4.16 -3.43
N GLU A 264 8.89 2.87 -3.40
CA GLU A 264 9.69 1.82 -4.03
C GLU A 264 9.51 1.82 -5.55
N GLY A 265 8.33 2.15 -6.08
CA GLY A 265 8.12 2.39 -7.51
C GLY A 265 8.92 3.58 -8.03
N VAL A 266 8.91 4.68 -7.27
CA VAL A 266 9.74 5.87 -7.58
C VAL A 266 11.22 5.50 -7.55
N ALA A 267 11.68 4.85 -6.48
CA ALA A 267 13.09 4.46 -6.34
C ALA A 267 13.54 3.47 -7.42
N VAL A 268 12.68 2.54 -7.87
CA VAL A 268 13.01 1.65 -9.00
C VAL A 268 13.12 2.44 -10.31
N SER A 269 12.27 3.43 -10.53
CA SER A 269 12.35 4.30 -11.73
C SER A 269 13.65 5.11 -11.73
N ASP A 270 14.03 5.61 -10.55
CA ASP A 270 15.24 6.40 -10.31
C ASP A 270 16.51 5.67 -10.74
N LEU A 271 16.60 4.35 -10.49
CA LEU A 271 17.75 3.52 -10.89
C LEU A 271 18.09 3.57 -12.39
N PHE A 272 17.15 4.00 -13.23
CA PHE A 272 17.32 4.01 -14.68
C PHE A 272 17.24 5.41 -15.31
N LEU A 273 16.96 6.45 -14.52
CA LEU A 273 16.70 7.81 -15.00
C LEU A 273 17.71 8.79 -14.38
N LYS A 274 18.40 9.56 -15.22
CA LYS A 274 19.36 10.56 -14.74
C LYS A 274 18.72 11.85 -14.25
N GLN A 275 17.55 12.19 -14.78
CA GLN A 275 16.86 13.45 -14.49
C GLN A 275 15.41 13.39 -14.95
N GLY A 276 14.62 14.36 -14.50
CA GLY A 276 13.24 14.58 -14.93
C GLY A 276 12.22 14.01 -13.96
N VAL A 277 10.96 14.39 -14.15
CA VAL A 277 9.85 13.96 -13.30
C VAL A 277 9.65 12.46 -13.45
N ILE A 278 9.44 11.75 -12.34
CA ILE A 278 9.03 10.34 -12.32
C ILE A 278 7.51 10.24 -12.24
N VAL A 279 6.91 10.98 -11.31
CA VAL A 279 5.47 10.99 -11.07
C VAL A 279 5.05 12.30 -10.41
N THR A 280 3.88 12.81 -10.77
CA THR A 280 3.18 13.87 -10.02
C THR A 280 1.94 13.30 -9.37
N THR A 281 1.56 13.86 -8.22
CA THR A 281 0.29 13.52 -7.56
C THR A 281 -0.57 14.76 -7.37
N GLU A 282 -1.86 14.60 -7.61
CA GLU A 282 -2.84 15.68 -7.51
C GLU A 282 -4.00 15.27 -6.60
N SER A 283 -4.41 16.20 -5.75
CA SER A 283 -5.63 16.07 -4.95
C SER A 283 -6.56 17.23 -5.29
N ARG A 284 -7.81 16.90 -5.66
CA ARG A 284 -8.85 17.89 -5.99
C ARG A 284 -8.40 18.93 -7.04
N GLY A 285 -7.62 18.50 -8.03
CA GLY A 285 -7.15 19.35 -9.13
C GLY A 285 -5.93 20.22 -8.80
N VAL A 286 -5.32 20.03 -7.63
CA VAL A 286 -4.09 20.72 -7.23
C VAL A 286 -2.97 19.70 -7.13
N GLU A 287 -1.83 19.99 -7.77
CA GLU A 287 -0.59 19.22 -7.58
C GLU A 287 -0.12 19.37 -6.13
N ILE A 288 -0.02 18.25 -5.42
CA ILE A 288 0.37 18.22 -4.00
C ILE A 288 1.74 17.57 -3.77
N ASP A 289 2.25 16.81 -4.74
CA ASP A 289 3.57 16.20 -4.68
C ASP A 289 4.14 15.98 -6.09
N ARG A 290 5.46 16.09 -6.22
CA ARG A 290 6.22 15.88 -7.45
C ARG A 290 7.51 15.15 -7.11
N ARG A 291 7.71 13.98 -7.73
CA ARG A 291 8.91 13.17 -7.57
C ARG A 291 9.75 13.25 -8.82
N GLU A 292 11.04 13.49 -8.64
CA GLU A 292 12.01 13.65 -9.72
C GLU A 292 13.16 12.67 -9.54
N ALA A 293 13.73 12.27 -10.68
CA ALA A 293 14.88 11.40 -10.72
C ALA A 293 16.15 12.14 -10.28
N LYS A 294 17.06 11.40 -9.66
CA LYS A 294 18.35 11.86 -9.16
C LYS A 294 19.44 11.28 -10.04
N ASN A 295 20.41 12.11 -10.39
CA ASN A 295 21.60 11.67 -11.10
C ASN A 295 22.61 11.13 -10.07
N ASP A 296 22.51 9.84 -9.80
CA ASP A 296 23.44 9.11 -8.93
C ASP A 296 24.72 8.68 -9.68
N GLY A 297 24.69 8.76 -11.02
CA GLY A 297 25.85 8.57 -11.89
C GLY A 297 26.19 7.11 -12.18
N ASP A 298 25.37 6.19 -11.69
CA ASP A 298 25.49 4.74 -11.85
C ASP A 298 24.30 4.12 -12.63
N GLU A 299 23.45 4.95 -13.23
CA GLU A 299 22.28 4.49 -13.97
C GLU A 299 22.73 3.67 -15.19
N PRO A 300 22.19 2.45 -15.40
CA PRO A 300 22.57 1.65 -16.55
C PRO A 300 22.25 2.39 -17.86
N VAL A 301 23.20 2.45 -18.79
CA VAL A 301 23.01 3.03 -20.13
C VAL A 301 22.59 1.99 -21.18
N THR A 302 22.50 0.73 -20.77
CA THR A 302 22.17 -0.40 -21.64
C THR A 302 20.70 -0.36 -22.09
N PRO A 303 20.36 -0.95 -23.24
CA PRO A 303 18.97 -1.07 -23.67
C PRO A 303 18.08 -1.69 -22.58
N LEU A 304 16.86 -1.17 -22.42
CA LEU A 304 15.92 -1.57 -21.39
C LEU A 304 14.56 -1.88 -22.00
N ILE A 305 14.03 -3.07 -21.73
CA ILE A 305 12.67 -3.46 -22.06
C ILE A 305 11.89 -3.68 -20.77
N VAL A 306 10.68 -3.13 -20.68
CA VAL A 306 9.77 -3.35 -19.55
C VAL A 306 8.61 -4.23 -20.03
N LEU A 307 8.40 -5.37 -19.37
CA LEU A 307 7.24 -6.22 -19.65
C LEU A 307 6.06 -5.81 -18.77
N ILE A 308 4.91 -5.57 -19.39
CA ILE A 308 3.65 -5.24 -18.68
C ILE A 308 2.48 -6.09 -19.18
N ASP A 309 1.49 -6.27 -18.31
CA ASP A 309 0.21 -6.89 -18.65
C ASP A 309 -0.94 -6.30 -17.82
N ALA A 310 -2.15 -6.83 -17.99
CA ALA A 310 -3.33 -6.39 -17.26
C ALA A 310 -3.23 -6.55 -15.73
N GLY A 311 -2.26 -7.32 -15.22
CA GLY A 311 -1.98 -7.44 -13.79
C GLY A 311 -0.93 -6.45 -13.28
N SER A 312 -0.27 -5.71 -14.17
CA SER A 312 0.59 -4.57 -13.82
C SER A 312 -0.29 -3.40 -13.34
N ALA A 313 -0.17 -3.01 -12.08
CA ALA A 313 -0.99 -1.93 -11.51
C ALA A 313 -0.19 -1.01 -10.57
N SER A 314 -0.70 0.19 -10.30
CA SER A 314 -0.20 1.10 -9.28
C SER A 314 1.29 1.45 -9.46
N ALA A 315 2.16 1.17 -8.49
CA ALA A 315 3.61 1.41 -8.60
C ALA A 315 4.25 0.82 -9.88
N SER A 316 3.74 -0.30 -10.40
CA SER A 316 4.18 -0.86 -11.68
C SER A 316 3.91 0.09 -12.86
N GLU A 317 2.77 0.79 -12.83
CA GLU A 317 2.34 1.75 -13.86
C GLU A 317 3.12 3.06 -13.75
N ILE A 318 3.53 3.44 -12.53
CA ILE A 318 4.48 4.56 -12.31
C ILE A 318 5.81 4.25 -12.98
N VAL A 319 6.39 3.07 -12.73
CA VAL A 319 7.68 2.67 -13.35
C VAL A 319 7.56 2.60 -14.86
N ALA A 320 6.53 1.92 -15.37
CA ALA A 320 6.30 1.78 -16.80
C ALA A 320 6.10 3.15 -17.48
N GLY A 321 5.23 4.00 -16.93
CA GLY A 321 4.93 5.33 -17.47
C GLY A 321 6.12 6.27 -17.41
N ALA A 322 6.89 6.28 -16.31
CA ALA A 322 8.08 7.12 -16.17
C ALA A 322 9.15 6.72 -17.20
N LEU A 323 9.46 5.44 -17.31
CA LEU A 323 10.48 4.96 -18.25
C LEU A 323 10.06 5.12 -19.72
N GLN A 324 8.77 4.96 -20.02
CA GLN A 324 8.23 5.17 -21.36
C GLN A 324 8.27 6.65 -21.75
N ASP A 325 7.75 7.55 -20.91
CA ASP A 325 7.66 8.97 -21.23
C ASP A 325 9.04 9.63 -21.39
N HIS A 326 10.06 9.15 -20.67
CA HIS A 326 11.46 9.55 -20.84
C HIS A 326 12.17 8.87 -22.01
N LYS A 327 11.48 7.99 -22.75
CA LYS A 327 12.08 7.17 -23.82
C LYS A 327 13.28 6.34 -23.33
N ARG A 328 13.30 6.02 -22.03
CA ARG A 328 14.36 5.23 -21.41
C ARG A 328 14.18 3.75 -21.69
N ALA A 329 12.93 3.27 -21.75
CA ALA A 329 12.62 1.87 -22.04
C ALA A 329 11.60 1.73 -23.16
N VAL A 330 11.63 0.56 -23.80
CA VAL A 330 10.53 0.08 -24.67
C VAL A 330 9.62 -0.81 -23.82
N LEU A 331 8.33 -0.50 -23.79
CA LEU A 331 7.32 -1.32 -23.12
C LEU A 331 6.81 -2.39 -24.08
N LEU A 332 6.78 -3.62 -23.62
CA LEU A 332 6.35 -4.77 -24.41
C LEU A 332 5.31 -5.58 -23.62
N GLY A 333 4.22 -5.98 -24.28
CA GLY A 333 3.22 -6.86 -23.68
C GLY A 333 1.79 -6.38 -23.92
N MET A 334 1.00 -6.26 -22.86
CA MET A 334 -0.40 -5.83 -22.93
C MET A 334 -0.63 -4.61 -22.04
N GLN A 335 -1.68 -3.84 -22.35
CA GLN A 335 -2.09 -2.68 -21.55
C GLN A 335 -2.25 -3.04 -20.07
N SER A 336 -1.79 -2.15 -19.20
CA SER A 336 -1.83 -2.32 -17.75
C SER A 336 -3.23 -2.10 -17.16
N PHE A 337 -3.36 -2.30 -15.85
CA PHE A 337 -4.65 -2.36 -15.15
C PHE A 337 -5.43 -1.04 -15.11
N GLY A 338 -4.73 0.08 -14.92
CA GLY A 338 -5.28 1.43 -14.85
C GLY A 338 -5.57 1.97 -13.45
N LYS A 339 -4.80 1.61 -12.42
CA LYS A 339 -5.05 2.09 -11.05
C LYS A 339 -4.24 3.35 -10.76
N GLY A 340 -4.68 4.51 -11.25
CA GLY A 340 -4.04 5.83 -11.11
C GLY A 340 -4.29 6.58 -9.79
N SER A 341 -4.59 5.89 -8.69
CA SER A 341 -4.94 6.48 -7.39
C SER A 341 -3.89 6.20 -6.31
N VAL A 342 -3.68 7.17 -5.40
CA VAL A 342 -2.79 7.08 -4.25
C VAL A 342 -3.61 6.84 -3.00
N GLN A 343 -3.27 5.79 -2.26
CA GLN A 343 -3.84 5.53 -0.95
C GLN A 343 -2.88 5.92 0.16
N THR A 344 -3.38 6.65 1.15
CA THR A 344 -2.72 6.81 2.45
C THR A 344 -3.25 5.75 3.40
N VAL A 345 -2.36 5.17 4.19
CA VAL A 345 -2.70 4.24 5.26
C VAL A 345 -2.50 4.95 6.60
N VAL A 346 -3.57 5.02 7.39
CA VAL A 346 -3.59 5.64 8.72
C VAL A 346 -3.74 4.56 9.78
N ASP A 347 -2.86 4.56 10.77
CA ASP A 347 -2.98 3.77 12.00
C ASP A 347 -4.09 4.36 12.88
N LEU A 348 -5.00 3.51 13.36
CA LEU A 348 -6.05 3.89 14.31
C LEU A 348 -5.71 3.35 15.72
N ASP A 349 -6.26 3.99 16.75
CA ASP A 349 -5.89 3.75 18.16
C ASP A 349 -6.22 2.33 18.65
N ASP A 350 -7.24 1.70 18.08
CA ASP A 350 -7.64 0.31 18.34
C ASP A 350 -6.75 -0.72 17.63
N GLY A 351 -5.72 -0.27 16.90
CA GLY A 351 -4.82 -1.09 16.10
C GLY A 351 -5.38 -1.46 14.72
N SER A 352 -6.55 -0.94 14.34
CA SER A 352 -7.09 -1.05 13.00
C SER A 352 -6.40 -0.08 12.04
N GLY A 353 -6.69 -0.20 10.74
CA GLY A 353 -6.08 0.63 9.71
C GLY A 353 -7.11 1.19 8.75
N LEU A 354 -7.00 2.48 8.45
CA LEU A 354 -7.78 3.12 7.40
C LEU A 354 -6.90 3.29 6.16
N LYS A 355 -7.27 2.64 5.05
CA LYS A 355 -6.67 2.90 3.74
C LYS A 355 -7.61 3.80 2.95
N LEU A 356 -7.17 5.00 2.61
CA LEU A 356 -8.01 6.02 1.99
C LEU A 356 -7.35 6.57 0.73
N THR A 357 -8.10 6.66 -0.37
CA THR A 357 -7.63 7.35 -1.57
C THR A 357 -7.62 8.87 -1.34
N VAL A 358 -6.44 9.48 -1.45
CA VAL A 358 -6.24 10.91 -1.16
C VAL A 358 -5.82 11.73 -2.38
N ALA A 359 -5.29 11.07 -3.41
CA ALA A 359 -4.79 11.71 -4.62
C ALA A 359 -4.86 10.78 -5.83
N ARG A 360 -4.65 11.35 -7.02
CA ARG A 360 -4.38 10.65 -8.27
C ARG A 360 -2.95 10.91 -8.69
N TYR A 361 -2.35 10.01 -9.47
CA TYR A 361 -1.02 10.23 -9.99
C TYR A 361 -0.99 10.21 -11.52
N PHE A 362 -0.03 10.95 -12.07
CA PHE A 362 0.12 11.19 -13.51
C PHE A 362 1.54 10.88 -13.95
N THR A 363 1.68 10.45 -15.20
CA THR A 363 3.00 10.21 -15.81
C THR A 363 3.74 11.54 -16.05
N PRO A 364 5.04 11.51 -16.39
CA PRO A 364 5.81 12.73 -16.66
C PRO A 364 5.21 13.61 -17.77
N ASN A 365 4.59 13.01 -18.80
CA ASN A 365 3.87 13.72 -19.86
C ASN A 365 2.42 14.11 -19.46
N ARG A 366 2.09 14.06 -18.16
CA ARG A 366 0.77 14.35 -17.58
C ARG A 366 -0.37 13.47 -18.10
N LYS A 367 -0.07 12.24 -18.53
CA LYS A 367 -1.12 11.31 -18.96
C LYS A 367 -1.84 10.75 -17.72
N PRO A 368 -3.18 10.70 -17.71
CA PRO A 368 -3.92 10.05 -16.65
C PRO A 368 -3.75 8.53 -16.73
N ILE A 369 -3.56 7.88 -15.59
CA ILE A 369 -3.47 6.41 -15.50
C ILE A 369 -4.79 5.80 -15.05
N GLN A 370 -5.56 6.52 -14.23
CA GLN A 370 -6.80 6.05 -13.63
C GLN A 370 -7.82 5.63 -14.70
N ALA A 371 -8.31 4.39 -14.62
CA ALA A 371 -9.21 3.72 -15.56
C ALA A 371 -8.66 3.51 -16.99
N HIS A 372 -7.41 3.92 -17.26
CA HIS A 372 -6.77 3.82 -18.58
C HIS A 372 -5.65 2.79 -18.60
N GLY A 373 -4.73 2.88 -17.65
CA GLY A 373 -3.48 2.15 -17.67
C GLY A 373 -2.47 2.73 -18.65
N ILE A 374 -1.36 2.02 -18.78
CA ILE A 374 -0.23 2.30 -19.65
C ILE A 374 -0.33 1.35 -20.85
N THR A 375 -0.35 1.92 -22.05
CA THR A 375 -0.32 1.17 -23.30
C THR A 375 1.14 0.88 -23.67
N PRO A 376 1.52 -0.39 -23.92
CA PRO A 376 2.89 -0.72 -24.30
C PRO A 376 3.23 -0.20 -25.70
N ASP A 377 4.51 0.03 -25.96
CA ASP A 377 5.00 0.44 -27.28
C ASP A 377 4.90 -0.71 -28.30
N ILE A 378 5.09 -1.96 -27.83
CA ILE A 378 4.98 -3.18 -28.63
C ILE A 378 3.92 -4.09 -28.00
N ILE A 379 2.76 -4.19 -28.65
CA ILE A 379 1.68 -5.07 -28.20
C ILE A 379 2.02 -6.51 -28.56
N VAL A 380 2.12 -7.37 -27.54
CA VAL A 380 2.37 -8.80 -27.68
C VAL A 380 1.39 -9.55 -26.78
N PRO A 381 0.41 -10.28 -27.32
CA PRO A 381 -0.54 -11.06 -26.53
C PRO A 381 0.16 -12.15 -25.68
N ALA A 382 -0.21 -12.25 -24.41
CA ALA A 382 0.23 -13.35 -23.53
C ALA A 382 -0.57 -14.62 -23.83
N LYS A 383 -0.03 -15.82 -23.58
CA LYS A 383 -0.84 -17.06 -23.51
C LYS A 383 -1.63 -17.04 -22.22
N ILE A 384 -2.96 -16.97 -22.29
CA ILE A 384 -3.83 -16.86 -21.12
C ILE A 384 -4.65 -18.16 -21.00
N THR A 385 -4.52 -18.90 -19.90
CA THR A 385 -5.43 -20.03 -19.61
C THR A 385 -6.87 -19.54 -19.44
N GLU A 386 -7.90 -20.37 -19.65
CA GLU A 386 -9.32 -19.96 -19.45
C GLU A 386 -9.59 -19.38 -18.04
N SER A 387 -8.91 -19.89 -17.00
CA SER A 387 -8.95 -19.33 -15.65
C SER A 387 -8.28 -17.96 -15.53
N GLU A 388 -7.22 -17.71 -16.31
CA GLU A 388 -6.55 -16.41 -16.37
C GLU A 388 -7.32 -15.42 -17.26
N LYS A 389 -8.12 -15.87 -18.25
CA LYS A 389 -8.95 -15.00 -19.10
C LYS A 389 -9.96 -14.23 -18.26
N LYS A 390 -10.59 -14.89 -17.28
CA LYS A 390 -11.54 -14.23 -16.35
C LYS A 390 -10.87 -13.19 -15.44
N ARG A 391 -9.59 -13.35 -15.09
CA ARG A 391 -8.83 -12.38 -14.27
C ARG A 391 -8.20 -11.26 -15.09
N ALA A 392 -7.70 -11.57 -16.29
CA ALA A 392 -7.08 -10.63 -17.22
C ALA A 392 -8.09 -9.66 -17.88
N GLN A 393 -9.39 -9.95 -17.77
CA GLN A 393 -10.46 -9.08 -18.27
C GLN A 393 -10.91 -8.02 -17.27
N VAL A 394 -10.67 -8.19 -15.96
CA VAL A 394 -11.09 -7.20 -14.96
C VAL A 394 -10.05 -6.10 -14.88
N ARG A 395 -10.43 -4.88 -15.24
CA ARG A 395 -9.61 -3.67 -15.16
C ARG A 395 -10.17 -2.70 -14.12
N GLU A 396 -9.46 -1.62 -13.85
CA GLU A 396 -9.92 -0.59 -12.92
C GLU A 396 -11.33 -0.07 -13.28
N LYS A 397 -11.57 0.16 -14.57
CA LYS A 397 -12.87 0.62 -15.10
C LYS A 397 -14.02 -0.37 -14.93
N ASP A 398 -13.71 -1.64 -14.68
CA ASP A 398 -14.71 -2.69 -14.51
C ASP A 398 -15.07 -2.90 -13.03
N LEU A 399 -14.38 -2.24 -12.10
CA LEU A 399 -14.69 -2.31 -10.68
C LEU A 399 -15.94 -1.48 -10.33
N SER A 400 -16.81 -2.04 -9.48
CA SER A 400 -17.95 -1.30 -8.94
C SER A 400 -17.47 -0.11 -8.10
N GLY A 401 -18.02 1.09 -8.36
CA GLY A 401 -17.63 2.31 -7.66
C GLY A 401 -16.25 2.86 -8.05
N HIS A 402 -15.63 2.39 -9.14
CA HIS A 402 -14.33 2.88 -9.58
C HIS A 402 -14.33 4.40 -9.85
N LEU A 403 -13.15 5.02 -9.73
CA LEU A 403 -12.98 6.42 -10.11
C LEU A 403 -12.91 6.55 -11.63
N LYS A 404 -13.78 7.39 -12.21
CA LYS A 404 -13.79 7.71 -13.64
C LYS A 404 -12.45 8.29 -14.11
N GLY A 405 -12.01 7.89 -15.30
CA GLY A 405 -10.86 8.46 -16.01
C GLY A 405 -11.28 9.30 -17.23
N GLU A 406 -10.32 9.95 -17.89
CA GLU A 406 -10.52 10.74 -19.12
C GLU A 406 -9.82 10.11 -20.34
N GLY A 407 -10.60 9.64 -21.33
CA GLY A 407 -10.13 9.01 -22.58
C GLY A 407 -10.71 7.60 -22.85
N GLU A 408 -10.61 7.11 -24.09
CA GLU A 408 -10.95 5.73 -24.46
C GLU A 408 -9.92 5.19 -25.46
N ASP A 409 -9.38 4.00 -25.20
CA ASP A 409 -8.88 3.07 -26.23
C ASP A 409 -8.73 1.65 -25.67
N VAL A 410 -9.18 0.64 -26.43
CA VAL A 410 -8.98 -0.79 -26.16
C VAL A 410 -8.71 -1.53 -27.46
N LEU A 411 -7.60 -2.28 -27.54
CA LEU A 411 -7.29 -3.19 -28.63
C LEU A 411 -7.10 -4.63 -28.11
N THR A 412 -7.56 -5.62 -28.89
CA THR A 412 -7.42 -7.06 -28.62
C THR A 412 -6.81 -7.78 -29.82
N ALA A 413 -5.92 -8.76 -29.58
CA ALA A 413 -5.28 -9.59 -30.62
C ALA A 413 -4.94 -11.01 -30.09
N GLU A 414 -4.84 -11.99 -31.01
CA GLU A 414 -4.70 -13.44 -30.76
C GLU A 414 -3.24 -13.96 -30.64
N GLN A 415 -3.09 -15.18 -30.09
CA GLN A 415 -1.92 -15.67 -29.32
C GLN A 415 -1.15 -16.86 -29.95
N PRO A 416 0.19 -16.94 -29.78
CA PRO A 416 1.01 -18.14 -29.97
C PRO A 416 1.54 -18.78 -28.64
N ALA A 417 2.31 -19.88 -28.72
CA ALA A 417 2.74 -20.75 -27.59
C ALA A 417 4.18 -20.54 -27.08
N THR A 418 4.43 -20.77 -25.77
CA THR A 418 5.62 -20.44 -24.90
C THR A 418 5.59 -19.03 -24.27
N ASP A 419 6.47 -18.67 -23.32
CA ASP A 419 6.58 -17.27 -22.81
C ASP A 419 7.14 -16.37 -23.92
N TYR A 420 6.27 -16.15 -24.89
CA TYR A 420 6.54 -15.50 -26.16
C TYR A 420 6.95 -14.05 -25.94
N GLN A 421 6.34 -13.36 -24.99
CA GLN A 421 6.69 -11.99 -24.62
C GLN A 421 8.14 -11.88 -24.13
N LYS A 422 8.58 -12.79 -23.25
CA LYS A 422 9.98 -12.83 -22.79
C LYS A 422 10.94 -13.14 -23.94
N HIS A 423 10.63 -14.12 -24.79
CA HIS A 423 11.44 -14.43 -25.96
C HIS A 423 11.54 -13.26 -26.95
N MET A 424 10.42 -12.56 -27.19
CA MET A 424 10.37 -11.37 -28.04
C MET A 424 11.23 -10.24 -27.47
N ALA A 425 11.17 -10.01 -26.16
CA ALA A 425 12.04 -9.02 -25.51
C ALA A 425 13.53 -9.35 -25.70
N ILE A 426 13.93 -10.63 -25.53
CA ILE A 426 15.31 -11.06 -25.80
C ILE A 426 15.67 -10.81 -27.27
N HIS A 427 14.78 -11.13 -28.21
CA HIS A 427 15.01 -10.90 -29.64
C HIS A 427 15.19 -9.41 -29.97
N HIS A 428 14.40 -8.52 -29.36
CA HIS A 428 14.55 -7.07 -29.53
C HIS A 428 15.89 -6.57 -28.96
N LEU A 429 16.33 -7.05 -27.79
CA LEU A 429 17.64 -6.70 -27.24
C LEU A 429 18.78 -7.17 -28.15
N LYS A 430 18.70 -8.38 -28.72
CA LYS A 430 19.68 -8.89 -29.69
C LYS A 430 19.74 -8.01 -30.95
N SER A 431 18.59 -7.62 -31.45
CA SER A 431 18.48 -6.77 -32.65
C SER A 431 19.09 -5.39 -32.42
N TRP A 432 18.96 -4.85 -31.20
CA TRP A 432 19.55 -3.55 -30.84
C TRP A 432 21.07 -3.53 -30.99
N GLY A 433 21.75 -4.60 -30.53
CA GLY A 433 23.21 -4.72 -30.66
C GLY A 433 23.68 -4.68 -32.12
N LEU A 434 22.93 -5.30 -33.03
CA LEU A 434 23.27 -5.32 -34.46
C LEU A 434 23.29 -3.92 -35.09
N PHE A 435 22.39 -3.03 -34.67
CA PHE A 435 22.32 -1.67 -35.23
C PHE A 435 23.36 -0.71 -34.62
N GLN A 436 23.79 -0.94 -33.39
CA GLN A 436 24.89 -0.17 -32.79
C GLN A 436 26.22 -0.45 -33.50
N ASP A 437 26.48 -1.71 -33.85
CA ASP A 437 27.70 -2.12 -34.57
C ASP A 437 27.74 -1.58 -36.02
N THR A 438 26.59 -1.29 -36.64
CA THR A 438 26.53 -0.70 -37.98
C THR A 438 26.73 0.81 -38.02
N GLY A 439 26.53 1.51 -36.88
CA GLY A 439 26.72 2.95 -36.77
C GLY A 439 28.13 3.38 -36.36
N SER A 440 29.01 2.43 -36.01
CA SER A 440 30.39 2.69 -35.56
C SER A 440 31.45 2.38 -36.62
N LYS A 441 31.10 2.35 -37.91
CA LYS A 441 32.04 2.19 -39.03
C LYS A 441 32.21 3.48 -39.82
#